data_AF-A0A913XPU8-F1
#
_entry.id   AF-A0A913XPU8-F1
#
_cell.length_a   1.000
_cell.length_b   1.000
_cell.length_c   1.000
_cell.angle_alpha   90.00
_cell.angle_beta   90.00
_cell.angle_gamma   90.00
#
_symmetry.space_group_name_H-M   'P 1'
#
loop_
_entity.id
_entity.type
_entity.pdbx_description
1 polymer ?
#
loop_
_entity_poly.entity_id
_entity_poly.type
_entity_poly.pdbx_seq_one_letter_code
_entity_poly.pdbx_strand_id
1 'polypeptide(L)'
;MIHQCNYNTMNRDKPTYGGLATAEEMCLNIMWYYPRLPNFKYCTSTSLIGPYKFVEKHFPKLKPYAHRWYNPMTAIKPNWTDEMTSDLKRFYDENKVITDCTKGNISNINDWLNPDNLANKVTIKKPYVPPISRCDVMSSSQALHGGVLYILGTVAWALSSIPQ
;
A
#
# COMPACT_ATOMS: atom_id res chain seq x y z
N MET A 1 15.15 -6.14 4.31
CA MET A 1 14.62 -4.93 3.64
C MET A 1 13.13 -4.84 3.97
N ILE A 2 12.64 -3.65 4.32
CA ILE A 2 11.21 -3.38 4.51
C ILE A 2 10.79 -2.50 3.32
N HIS A 3 9.79 -2.94 2.58
CA HIS A 3 9.21 -2.19 1.47
C HIS A 3 7.73 -1.96 1.76
N GLN A 4 7.29 -0.71 1.64
CA GLN A 4 5.92 -0.29 1.90
C GLN A 4 5.39 0.42 0.66
N CYS A 5 4.16 0.08 0.29
CA CYS A 5 3.41 0.74 -0.76
C CYS A 5 2.17 1.37 -0.15
N ASN A 6 1.87 2.60 -0.55
CA ASN A 6 0.65 3.31 -0.16
C ASN A 6 -0.24 3.39 -1.39
N TYR A 7 -1.48 2.94 -1.27
CA TYR A 7 -2.45 2.89 -2.37
C TYR A 7 -3.57 3.89 -2.15
N ASN A 8 -4.08 4.47 -3.23
CA ASN A 8 -5.27 5.29 -3.23
C ASN A 8 -6.35 4.58 -4.06
N THR A 9 -7.42 4.17 -3.39
CA THR A 9 -8.56 3.47 -4.01
C THR A 9 -9.82 4.34 -4.06
N MET A 10 -9.73 5.66 -3.87
CA MET A 10 -10.89 6.57 -3.84
C MET A 10 -11.64 6.62 -5.18
N ASN A 11 -11.00 6.22 -6.28
CA ASN A 11 -11.59 6.13 -7.61
C ASN A 11 -11.96 4.69 -8.01
N ARG A 12 -12.04 3.75 -7.06
CA ARG A 12 -12.38 2.34 -7.30
C ARG A 12 -13.66 1.98 -6.55
N ASP A 13 -14.65 1.48 -7.27
CA ASP A 13 -15.92 1.02 -6.67
C ASP A 13 -15.83 -0.39 -6.09
N LYS A 14 -14.77 -1.13 -6.42
CA LYS A 14 -14.56 -2.52 -6.00
C LYS A 14 -13.22 -2.64 -5.26
N PRO A 15 -13.12 -3.57 -4.30
CA PRO A 15 -11.84 -3.91 -3.70
C PRO A 15 -10.81 -4.23 -4.78
N THR A 16 -9.60 -3.73 -4.59
CA THR A 16 -8.47 -4.03 -5.46
C THR A 16 -7.56 -5.03 -4.75
N TYR A 17 -7.12 -6.06 -5.47
CA TYR A 17 -6.31 -7.16 -4.93
C TYR A 17 -4.94 -7.18 -5.58
N GLY A 18 -4.00 -7.89 -4.95
CA GLY A 18 -2.69 -8.15 -5.55
C GLY A 18 -2.81 -9.10 -6.74
N GLY A 19 -2.25 -8.75 -7.89
CA GLY A 19 -2.31 -9.58 -9.09
C GLY A 19 -1.61 -8.97 -10.31
N LEU A 20 -1.81 -9.58 -11.49
CA LEU A 20 -1.11 -9.23 -12.74
C LEU A 20 -1.95 -8.33 -13.68
N ALA A 21 -3.25 -8.23 -13.46
CA ALA A 21 -4.16 -7.48 -14.31
C ALA A 21 -4.06 -5.96 -14.06
N THR A 22 -4.51 -5.16 -15.03
CA THR A 22 -4.50 -3.67 -14.95
C THR A 22 -5.39 -3.12 -13.84
N ALA A 23 -6.42 -3.87 -13.44
CA ALA A 23 -7.30 -3.52 -12.34
C ALA A 23 -6.76 -3.97 -10.96
N GLU A 24 -5.68 -4.75 -10.93
CA GLU A 24 -5.03 -5.28 -9.72
C GLU A 24 -3.81 -4.43 -9.34
N GLU A 25 -3.24 -4.70 -8.17
CA GLU A 25 -2.10 -3.94 -7.63
C GLU A 25 -0.86 -4.82 -7.43
N MET A 26 0.30 -4.17 -7.37
CA MET A 26 1.59 -4.81 -7.07
C MET A 26 2.41 -3.95 -6.11
N CYS A 27 3.07 -4.58 -5.14
CA CYS A 27 4.08 -3.93 -4.29
C CYS A 27 5.46 -4.51 -4.56
N LEU A 28 6.21 -3.91 -5.48
CA LEU A 28 7.49 -4.43 -5.97
C LEU A 28 8.60 -3.40 -5.85
N ASN A 29 9.78 -3.87 -5.48
CA ASN A 29 11.01 -3.11 -5.53
C ASN A 29 12.06 -3.91 -6.32
N ILE A 30 12.39 -3.42 -7.52
CA ILE A 30 13.42 -4.03 -8.37
C ILE A 30 14.76 -3.40 -8.03
N MET A 31 15.66 -4.19 -7.44
CA MET A 31 16.96 -3.74 -6.96
C MET A 31 18.09 -4.24 -7.85
N TRP A 32 18.96 -3.32 -8.27
CA TRP A 32 20.25 -3.63 -8.86
C TRP A 32 21.35 -3.48 -7.80
N TYR A 33 22.15 -4.52 -7.60
CA TYR A 33 23.15 -4.57 -6.52
C TYR A 33 24.39 -5.40 -6.92
N TYR A 34 25.52 -5.17 -6.25
CA TYR A 34 26.76 -5.94 -6.38
C TYR A 34 27.38 -6.20 -4.99
N PRO A 35 28.04 -7.35 -4.73
CA PRO A 35 28.21 -8.49 -5.64
C PRO A 35 26.92 -9.25 -5.89
N ARG A 36 26.83 -9.92 -7.06
CA ARG A 36 25.69 -10.78 -7.37
C ARG A 36 25.62 -11.91 -6.35
N LEU A 37 24.47 -12.07 -5.70
CA LEU A 37 24.21 -13.20 -4.82
C LEU A 37 23.72 -14.39 -5.68
N PRO A 38 24.45 -15.53 -5.74
CA PRO A 38 24.19 -16.59 -6.71
C PRO A 38 22.82 -17.26 -6.58
N ASN A 39 22.20 -17.23 -5.40
CA ASN A 39 20.92 -17.90 -5.12
C ASN A 39 19.80 -16.93 -4.68
N PHE A 40 19.98 -15.62 -4.89
CA PHE A 40 18.98 -14.62 -4.51
C PHE A 40 18.32 -14.03 -5.76
N LYS A 41 17.10 -14.49 -6.08
CA LYS A 41 16.33 -14.04 -7.25
C LYS A 41 15.23 -13.06 -6.88
N TYR A 42 14.48 -13.36 -5.84
CA TYR A 42 13.42 -12.52 -5.30
C TYR A 42 13.32 -12.77 -3.80
N CYS A 43 12.69 -11.82 -3.10
CA CYS A 43 12.34 -11.96 -1.70
C CYS A 43 10.96 -11.36 -1.52
N THR A 44 10.01 -12.19 -1.11
CA THR A 44 8.62 -11.76 -0.91
C THR A 44 8.15 -12.11 0.48
N SER A 45 7.15 -11.37 0.95
CA SER A 45 6.38 -11.73 2.12
C SER A 45 4.89 -11.57 1.81
N THR A 46 4.08 -12.43 2.38
CA THR A 46 2.61 -12.36 2.25
C THR A 46 1.95 -12.64 3.59
N SER A 47 0.91 -11.89 3.89
CA SER A 47 0.09 -12.06 5.09
C SER A 47 -1.20 -12.77 4.71
N LEU A 48 -1.11 -14.09 4.48
CA LEU A 48 -2.28 -14.89 4.11
C LEU A 48 -3.27 -15.06 5.29
N ILE A 49 -2.75 -15.12 6.51
CA ILE A 49 -3.54 -15.35 7.74
C ILE A 49 -4.54 -14.23 7.99
N GLY A 50 -4.13 -12.98 7.76
CA GLY A 50 -4.97 -11.81 8.04
C GLY A 50 -6.30 -11.81 7.29
N PRO A 51 -6.30 -11.97 5.95
CA PRO A 51 -7.49 -12.19 5.14
C PRO A 51 -8.37 -13.35 5.58
N TYR A 52 -7.82 -14.51 5.96
CA TYR A 52 -8.63 -15.63 6.46
C TYR A 52 -9.35 -15.27 7.77
N LYS A 53 -8.65 -14.64 8.73
CA LYS A 53 -9.26 -14.15 9.98
C LYS A 53 -10.34 -13.10 9.72
N PHE A 54 -10.13 -12.23 8.74
CA PHE A 54 -11.13 -11.25 8.33
C PHE A 54 -12.41 -11.93 7.83
N VAL A 55 -12.27 -12.89 6.90
CA VAL A 55 -13.42 -13.62 6.35
C VAL A 55 -14.13 -14.43 7.42
N GLU A 56 -13.40 -15.09 8.32
CA GLU A 56 -13.98 -15.84 9.45
C GLU A 56 -14.80 -14.93 10.37
N LYS A 57 -14.30 -13.73 10.69
CA LYS A 57 -14.99 -12.77 11.55
C LYS A 57 -16.25 -12.19 10.91
N HIS A 58 -16.14 -11.67 9.68
CA HIS A 58 -17.20 -10.86 9.05
C HIS A 58 -18.12 -11.66 8.12
N PHE A 59 -17.69 -12.83 7.68
CA PHE A 59 -18.43 -13.71 6.77
C PHE A 59 -18.39 -15.17 7.25
N PRO A 60 -18.82 -15.49 8.48
CA PRO A 60 -18.63 -16.81 9.10
C PRO A 60 -19.32 -17.97 8.36
N LYS A 61 -20.31 -17.66 7.51
CA LYS A 61 -20.99 -18.65 6.66
C LYS A 61 -20.15 -19.07 5.46
N LEU A 62 -19.15 -18.28 5.07
CA LEU A 62 -18.24 -18.59 3.98
C LEU A 62 -17.04 -19.36 4.51
N LYS A 63 -16.81 -20.54 3.93
CA LYS A 63 -15.62 -21.37 4.20
C LYS A 63 -14.73 -21.33 2.97
N PRO A 64 -13.89 -20.28 2.80
CA PRO A 64 -13.04 -20.14 1.63
C PRO A 64 -12.06 -21.31 1.53
N TYR A 65 -11.78 -21.73 0.30
CA TYR A 65 -10.77 -22.76 0.04
C TYR A 65 -9.40 -22.30 0.59
N ALA A 66 -8.73 -23.16 1.35
CA ALA A 66 -7.42 -22.87 1.95
C ALA A 66 -6.30 -23.24 0.98
N HIS A 67 -5.76 -22.24 0.26
CA HIS A 67 -4.66 -22.46 -0.69
C HIS A 67 -3.72 -21.26 -0.74
N ARG A 68 -2.43 -21.53 -0.91
CA ARG A 68 -1.35 -20.53 -0.81
C ARG A 68 -1.48 -19.41 -1.83
N TRP A 69 -1.96 -19.74 -3.02
CA TRP A 69 -2.14 -18.79 -4.12
C TRP A 69 -3.58 -18.28 -4.20
N TYR A 70 -4.43 -18.67 -3.25
CA TYR A 70 -5.82 -18.25 -3.20
C TYR A 70 -5.98 -17.10 -2.21
N ASN A 71 -6.55 -16.01 -2.68
CA ASN A 71 -6.92 -14.89 -1.83
C ASN A 71 -8.37 -15.08 -1.36
N PRO A 72 -8.64 -15.36 -0.07
CA PRO A 72 -10.01 -15.57 0.41
C PRO A 72 -10.90 -14.34 0.26
N MET A 73 -10.31 -13.15 0.07
CA MET A 73 -11.03 -11.91 -0.14
C MET A 73 -11.74 -11.82 -1.50
N THR A 74 -11.38 -12.67 -2.47
CA THR A 74 -12.06 -12.70 -3.77
C THR A 74 -13.37 -13.49 -3.71
N ALA A 75 -13.58 -14.29 -2.65
CA ALA A 75 -14.82 -15.03 -2.43
C ALA A 75 -15.95 -14.16 -1.89
N ILE A 76 -15.62 -12.96 -1.40
CA ILE A 76 -16.55 -12.08 -0.69
C ILE A 76 -16.88 -10.84 -1.50
N LYS A 77 -18.08 -10.30 -1.26
CA LYS A 77 -18.52 -9.01 -1.81
C LYS A 77 -18.95 -8.11 -0.65
N PRO A 78 -17.97 -7.55 0.09
CA PRO A 78 -18.26 -6.76 1.28
C PRO A 78 -18.88 -5.42 0.90
N ASN A 79 -19.84 -4.97 1.71
CA ASN A 79 -20.16 -3.55 1.81
C ASN A 79 -19.25 -2.99 2.91
N TRP A 80 -18.18 -2.29 2.52
CA TRP A 80 -17.14 -1.87 3.46
C TRP A 80 -17.66 -0.90 4.51
N THR A 81 -17.29 -1.17 5.76
CA THR A 81 -17.44 -0.25 6.89
C THR A 81 -16.06 0.10 7.45
N ASP A 82 -15.98 1.18 8.22
CA ASP A 82 -14.73 1.59 8.87
C ASP A 82 -14.21 0.52 9.84
N GLU A 83 -15.12 -0.20 10.50
CA GLU A 83 -14.78 -1.33 11.37
C GLU A 83 -14.12 -2.47 10.57
N MET A 84 -14.70 -2.85 9.44
CA MET A 84 -14.15 -3.91 8.58
C MET A 84 -12.75 -3.52 8.08
N THR A 85 -12.58 -2.27 7.63
CA THR A 85 -11.28 -1.78 7.16
C THR A 85 -10.24 -1.78 8.28
N SER A 86 -10.62 -1.32 9.47
CA SER A 86 -9.76 -1.30 10.66
C SER A 86 -9.37 -2.70 11.11
N ASP A 87 -10.31 -3.65 11.09
CA ASP A 87 -10.05 -5.04 11.40
C ASP A 87 -9.11 -5.70 10.40
N LEU A 88 -9.35 -5.52 9.10
CA LEU A 88 -8.48 -6.07 8.07
C LEU A 88 -7.06 -5.53 8.22
N LYS A 89 -6.91 -4.22 8.45
CA LYS A 89 -5.61 -3.58 8.72
C LYS A 89 -4.94 -4.19 9.95
N ARG A 90 -5.67 -4.30 11.07
CA ARG A 90 -5.15 -4.91 12.31
C ARG A 90 -4.69 -6.34 12.07
N PHE A 91 -5.46 -7.13 11.33
CA PHE A 91 -5.08 -8.48 10.98
C PHE A 91 -3.83 -8.55 10.07
N TYR A 92 -3.61 -7.57 9.18
CA TYR A 92 -2.35 -7.46 8.43
C TYR A 92 -1.16 -7.02 9.29
N ASP A 93 -1.41 -6.34 10.41
CA ASP A 93 -0.36 -5.82 11.30
C ASP A 93 0.09 -6.80 12.38
N GLU A 94 -0.85 -7.56 12.94
CA GLU A 94 -0.59 -8.42 14.09
C GLU A 94 -0.22 -9.87 13.73
N ASN A 95 -0.63 -10.34 12.55
CA ASN A 95 -0.40 -11.74 12.18
C ASN A 95 1.00 -11.98 11.62
N LYS A 96 1.47 -13.22 11.83
CA LYS A 96 2.71 -13.69 11.21
C LYS A 96 2.57 -13.73 9.69
N VAL A 97 3.71 -13.59 9.02
CA VAL A 97 3.80 -13.56 7.57
C VAL A 97 4.51 -14.80 7.04
N ILE A 98 4.11 -15.22 5.85
CA ILE A 98 4.86 -16.16 5.05
C ILE A 98 5.99 -15.39 4.38
N THR A 99 7.22 -15.90 4.43
CA THR A 99 8.39 -15.29 3.78
C THR A 99 9.03 -16.26 2.81
N ASP A 100 9.39 -15.77 1.64
CA ASP A 100 10.05 -16.54 0.58
C ASP A 100 11.27 -15.74 0.09
N CYS A 101 12.35 -15.80 0.87
CA CYS A 101 13.59 -15.07 0.61
C CYS A 101 14.84 -15.95 0.64
N THR A 102 14.77 -17.11 1.33
CA THR A 102 15.91 -18.01 1.55
C THR A 102 15.52 -19.49 1.65
N LYS A 103 14.23 -19.82 1.72
CA LYS A 103 13.78 -21.21 1.92
C LYS A 103 13.58 -21.88 0.56
N GLY A 104 14.21 -23.05 0.38
CA GLY A 104 13.97 -23.92 -0.77
C GLY A 104 12.49 -24.31 -0.87
N ASN A 105 12.07 -24.69 -2.08
CA ASN A 105 10.71 -25.11 -2.46
C ASN A 105 9.94 -25.82 -1.32
N ILE A 106 9.18 -25.07 -0.52
CA ILE A 106 8.14 -25.68 0.29
C ILE A 106 6.97 -25.90 -0.66
N SER A 107 6.73 -27.15 -1.02
CA SER A 107 5.74 -27.56 -2.01
C SER A 107 4.35 -27.79 -1.41
N ASN A 108 4.24 -28.06 -0.10
CA ASN A 108 2.99 -28.41 0.56
C ASN A 108 2.36 -27.22 1.32
N ILE A 109 1.06 -27.01 1.13
CA ILE A 109 0.27 -25.96 1.79
C ILE A 109 0.28 -26.08 3.32
N ASN A 110 0.29 -27.29 3.87
CA ASN A 110 0.27 -27.52 5.32
C ASN A 110 1.59 -27.07 5.96
N ASP A 111 2.70 -27.19 5.24
CA ASP A 111 3.99 -26.69 5.70
C ASP A 111 4.00 -25.16 5.72
N TRP A 112 3.31 -24.49 4.80
CA TRP A 112 3.19 -23.03 4.80
C TRP A 112 2.30 -22.48 5.92
N LEU A 113 1.25 -23.21 6.28
CA LEU A 113 0.33 -22.85 7.36
C LEU A 113 0.84 -23.30 8.73
N ASN A 114 1.89 -24.13 8.79
CA ASN A 114 2.52 -24.50 10.04
C ASN A 114 3.03 -23.23 10.77
N PRO A 115 2.57 -22.97 12.00
CA PRO A 115 3.01 -21.84 12.84
C PRO A 115 4.52 -21.69 12.98
N ASP A 116 5.27 -22.78 12.88
CA ASP A 116 6.74 -22.82 12.97
C ASP A 116 7.42 -22.30 11.69
N ASN A 117 6.73 -22.36 10.56
CA ASN A 117 7.22 -21.86 9.28
C ASN A 117 6.87 -20.40 9.00
N LEU A 118 6.00 -19.82 9.82
CA LEU A 118 5.59 -18.43 9.75
C LEU A 118 6.59 -17.52 10.46
N ALA A 119 6.98 -16.44 9.80
CA ALA A 119 7.88 -15.45 10.35
C ALA A 119 7.10 -14.34 11.07
N ASN A 120 7.65 -13.85 12.18
CA ASN A 120 7.13 -12.65 12.81
C ASN A 120 7.33 -11.44 11.88
N LYS A 121 6.33 -10.56 11.82
CA LYS A 121 6.45 -9.29 11.09
C LYS A 121 7.60 -8.47 11.69
N VAL A 122 8.45 -7.92 10.83
CA VAL A 122 9.57 -7.07 11.28
C VAL A 122 9.00 -5.77 11.85
N THR A 123 9.46 -5.38 13.05
CA THR A 123 9.05 -4.15 13.71
C THR A 123 10.19 -3.13 13.74
N ILE A 124 9.84 -1.85 13.53
CA ILE A 124 10.78 -0.74 13.63
C ILE A 124 10.72 -0.21 15.05
N LYS A 125 11.69 -0.57 15.90
CA LYS A 125 11.76 -0.10 17.30
C LYS A 125 12.18 1.37 17.42
N LYS A 126 13.00 1.83 16.48
CA LYS A 126 13.51 3.20 16.44
C LYS A 126 13.35 3.75 15.02
N PRO A 127 12.30 4.54 14.75
CA PRO A 127 12.12 5.19 13.47
C PRO A 127 13.32 6.07 13.15
N TYR A 128 13.70 6.10 11.86
CA TYR A 128 14.69 7.06 11.39
C TYR A 128 14.07 8.45 11.41
N VAL A 129 14.74 9.40 12.06
CA VAL A 129 14.37 10.81 12.02
C VAL A 129 15.28 11.45 10.97
N PRO A 130 14.75 11.84 9.79
CA PRO A 130 15.56 12.50 8.79
C PRO A 130 16.07 13.84 9.35
N PRO A 131 17.30 14.25 9.01
CA PRO A 131 17.75 15.59 9.32
C PRO A 131 16.82 16.60 8.64
N ILE A 132 16.71 17.80 9.23
CA ILE A 132 15.97 18.90 8.63
C ILE A 132 16.48 19.11 7.20
N SER A 133 15.57 19.05 6.23
CA SER A 133 15.90 19.26 4.84
C SER A 133 16.41 20.69 4.66
N ARG A 134 17.57 20.84 4.01
CA ARG A 134 18.04 22.17 3.59
C ARG A 134 17.17 22.77 2.49
N CYS A 135 16.25 21.99 1.92
CA CYS A 135 15.34 22.41 0.87
C CYS A 135 13.99 22.92 1.41
N ASP A 136 13.82 23.07 2.74
CA ASP A 136 12.70 23.82 3.34
C ASP A 136 12.83 25.34 3.15
N VAL A 137 13.34 25.76 1.99
CA VAL A 137 13.01 27.09 1.49
C VAL A 137 11.56 26.99 1.09
N MET A 138 10.67 27.68 1.80
CA MET A 138 9.30 27.87 1.34
C MET A 138 9.37 28.29 -0.13
N SER A 139 9.01 27.38 -1.03
CA SER A 139 8.72 27.72 -2.41
C SER A 139 7.40 28.48 -2.38
N SER A 140 7.44 29.70 -1.84
CA SER A 140 6.45 30.70 -2.14
C SER A 140 6.68 31.00 -3.61
N SER A 141 5.83 30.41 -4.46
CA SER A 141 5.67 30.92 -5.81
C SER A 141 5.14 32.35 -5.66
N GLN A 142 6.06 33.31 -5.53
CA GLN A 142 5.74 34.75 -5.58
C GLN A 142 5.17 35.13 -6.95
N ALA A 143 5.26 34.24 -7.94
CA ALA A 143 4.69 34.42 -9.27
C ALA A 143 3.15 34.53 -9.27
N LEU A 144 2.44 33.98 -8.27
CA LEU A 144 0.97 34.09 -8.25
C LEU A 144 0.47 35.45 -7.73
N HIS A 145 1.20 36.11 -6.83
CA HIS A 145 0.74 37.39 -6.25
C HIS A 145 1.02 38.59 -7.17
N GLY A 146 2.08 38.55 -7.98
CA GLY A 146 2.36 39.61 -8.97
C GLY A 146 1.36 39.67 -10.13
N GLY A 147 0.89 38.51 -10.60
CA GLY A 147 -0.05 38.43 -11.72
C GLY A 147 -1.46 38.93 -11.39
N VAL A 148 -1.96 38.65 -10.19
CA VAL A 148 -3.32 39.04 -9.76
C VAL A 148 -3.45 40.56 -9.60
N LEU A 149 -2.42 41.24 -9.07
CA LEU A 149 -2.42 42.70 -8.94
C LEU A 149 -2.36 43.41 -10.30
N TYR A 150 -1.63 42.86 -11.28
CA TYR A 150 -1.57 43.41 -12.63
C TYR A 150 -2.93 43.31 -13.35
N ILE A 151 -3.60 42.15 -13.23
CA ILE A 151 -4.92 41.94 -13.84
C ILE A 151 -5.96 42.88 -13.21
N LEU A 152 -6.00 43.01 -11.88
CA LEU A 152 -6.93 43.93 -11.20
C LEU A 152 -6.68 45.40 -11.58
N GLY A 153 -5.41 45.81 -11.72
CA GLY A 153 -5.06 47.16 -12.17
C GLY A 153 -5.52 47.47 -13.59
N THR A 154 -5.35 46.52 -14.52
CA THR A 154 -5.79 46.69 -15.92
C THR A 154 -7.31 46.72 -16.07
N VAL A 155 -8.05 45.91 -15.29
CA VAL A 155 -9.52 45.93 -15.29
C VAL A 155 -10.06 47.24 -14.71
N ALA A 156 -9.46 47.75 -13.63
CA ALA A 156 -9.85 49.02 -13.04
C ALA A 156 -9.61 50.21 -13.99
N TRP A 157 -8.48 50.21 -14.72
CA TRP A 157 -8.17 51.25 -15.70
C TRP A 157 -9.07 51.18 -16.93
N ALA A 158 -9.41 49.98 -17.41
CA ALA A 158 -10.34 49.80 -18.52
C ALA A 158 -11.78 50.26 -18.17
N LEU A 159 -12.22 50.06 -16.93
CA LEU A 159 -13.54 50.51 -16.47
C LEU A 159 -13.63 52.02 -16.27
N SER A 160 -12.52 52.69 -15.93
CA SER A 160 -12.49 54.16 -15.75
C SER A 160 -12.28 54.95 -17.03
N SER A 161 -11.99 54.28 -18.15
CA SER A 161 -11.76 54.90 -19.47
C SER A 161 -12.93 54.74 -20.44
N ILE A 162 -14.06 54.20 -19.99
CA ILE A 162 -15.33 54.17 -20.75
C ILE A 162 -16.02 55.54 -20.55
N PRO A 163 -16.13 56.40 -21.58
CA PRO A 163 -16.92 57.62 -21.47
C PRO A 163 -18.41 57.27 -21.39
N GLN A 164 -19.15 57.97 -20.51
CA GLN A 164 -20.60 57.87 -20.39
C GLN A 164 -21.33 58.33 -21.65
#